data_AF-A0A535S5U0-F1
#
_entry.id   AF-A0A535S5U0-F1
#
_cell.length_a   1.000
_cell.length_b   1.000
_cell.length_c   1.000
_cell.angle_alpha   90.00
_cell.angle_beta   90.00
_cell.angle_gamma   90.00
#
_symmetry.space_group_name_H-M   'P 1'
#
loop_
_entity.id
_entity.type
_entity.pdbx_description
1 polymer ?
#
loop_
_entity_poly.entity_id
_entity_poly.type
_entity_poly.pdbx_seq_one_letter_code
_entity_poly.pdbx_strand_id
1 'polypeptide(L)'
;MSIWVGGFKGLLGGVAVVAFSLIGEAGHPKRFAGLFSAAPSVAVASLLMTVLLKGSAGTVPYARGMLIGSAGMIAYCLASLYLIDRLHALLGSILSWLAWLMVAGGLYLMLGR
;
A
#
# COMPACT_ATOMS: atom_id res chain seq x y z
N MET A 1 1.33 17.79 17.95
CA MET A 1 0.64 16.49 17.93
C MET A 1 1.48 15.51 18.73
N SER A 2 1.00 15.06 19.91
CA SER A 2 1.81 14.33 20.90
C SER A 2 2.28 12.97 20.36
N ILE A 3 3.57 12.64 20.51
CA ILE A 3 4.21 11.38 20.08
C ILE A 3 3.42 10.15 20.58
N TRP A 4 2.82 10.25 21.76
CA TRP A 4 1.95 9.24 22.34
C TRP A 4 0.72 8.90 21.49
N VAL A 5 0.10 9.91 20.88
CA VAL A 5 -1.06 9.72 19.99
C VAL A 5 -0.64 9.04 18.70
N GLY A 6 0.55 9.37 18.19
CA GLY A 6 1.15 8.71 17.03
C GLY A 6 1.42 7.22 17.28
N GLY A 7 2.06 6.91 18.41
CA GLY A 7 2.36 5.54 18.81
C GLY A 7 1.11 4.68 18.97
N PHE A 8 0.08 5.19 19.65
CA PHE A 8 -1.18 4.47 19.85
C PHE A 8 -1.93 4.19 18.53
N LYS A 9 -1.96 5.16 17.62
CA LYS A 9 -2.56 4.99 16.28
C LYS A 9 -1.80 3.95 15.44
N GLY A 10 -0.47 3.94 15.52
CA GLY A 10 0.37 2.94 14.87
C GLY A 10 0.13 1.54 15.42
N LEU A 11 -0.01 1.41 16.73
CA LEU A 11 -0.25 0.13 17.41
C LEU A 11 -1.63 -0.45 17.05
N LEU A 12 -2.68 0.37 17.09
CA LEU A 12 -4.03 0.00 16.65
C LEU A 12 -4.07 -0.36 15.16
N GLY A 13 -3.40 0.42 14.32
CA GLY A 13 -3.30 0.14 12.89
C GLY A 13 -2.57 -1.17 12.61
N GLY A 14 -1.45 -1.42 13.31
CA GLY A 14 -0.67 -2.64 13.20
C GLY A 14 -1.46 -3.87 13.63
N VAL A 15 -2.19 -3.80 14.75
CA VAL A 15 -3.07 -4.88 15.23
C VAL A 15 -4.16 -5.18 14.21
N ALA A 16 -4.78 -4.15 13.62
CA ALA A 16 -5.77 -4.34 12.57
C ALA A 16 -5.17 -5.05 11.34
N VAL A 17 -3.97 -4.66 10.90
CA VAL A 17 -3.27 -5.30 9.78
C VAL A 17 -3.00 -6.78 10.05
N VAL A 18 -2.56 -7.13 11.26
CA VAL A 18 -2.32 -8.53 11.66
C VAL A 18 -3.64 -9.31 11.66
N ALA A 19 -4.71 -8.76 12.24
CA ALA A 19 -6.02 -9.42 12.28
C ALA A 19 -6.57 -9.71 10.87
N PHE A 20 -6.49 -8.74 9.95
CA PHE A 20 -6.89 -8.94 8.57
C PHE A 20 -5.99 -9.93 7.82
N SER A 21 -4.68 -9.96 8.12
CA SER A 21 -3.77 -10.95 7.55
C SER A 21 -4.14 -12.38 7.98
N LEU A 22 -4.47 -12.57 9.26
CA LEU A 22 -4.91 -13.87 9.80
C LEU A 22 -6.22 -14.33 9.17
N ILE A 23 -7.19 -13.42 8.99
CA ILE A 23 -8.45 -13.71 8.29
C ILE A 23 -8.20 -14.07 6.81
N GLY A 24 -7.29 -13.34 6.15
CA GLY A 24 -6.91 -13.57 4.77
C GLY A 24 -6.17 -14.89 4.55
N GLU A 25 -5.36 -15.33 5.50
CA GLU A 25 -4.72 -16.65 5.48
C GLU A 25 -5.69 -17.81 5.70
N ALA A 26 -6.78 -17.58 6.45
CA ALA A 26 -7.81 -18.59 6.70
C ALA A 26 -8.66 -18.92 5.46
N GLY A 27 -8.72 -18.01 4.48
CA GLY A 27 -9.42 -18.22 3.21
C GLY A 27 -8.60 -19.07 2.24
N HIS A 28 -9.04 -20.29 1.95
CA HIS A 28 -8.48 -21.09 0.86
C HIS A 28 -9.06 -20.60 -0.47
N PRO A 29 -8.23 -20.24 -1.48
CA PRO A 29 -6.78 -20.40 -1.59
C PRO A 29 -5.97 -19.26 -0.93
N LYS A 30 -4.79 -19.59 -0.39
CA LYS A 30 -3.78 -18.69 0.24
C LYS A 30 -3.31 -17.47 -0.60
N ARG A 31 -3.82 -17.31 -1.82
CA ARG A 31 -3.50 -16.21 -2.73
C ARG A 31 -4.23 -14.90 -2.40
N PHE A 32 -5.29 -14.94 -1.59
CA PHE A 32 -6.10 -13.75 -1.28
C PHE A 32 -5.57 -12.92 -0.09
N ALA A 33 -4.71 -13.49 0.76
CA ALA A 33 -4.13 -12.80 1.92
C ALA A 33 -3.33 -11.54 1.51
N GLY A 34 -2.67 -11.57 0.36
CA GLY A 34 -1.94 -10.43 -0.21
C GLY A 34 -2.81 -9.51 -1.08
N LEU A 35 -3.85 -10.04 -1.76
CA LEU A 35 -4.66 -9.26 -2.71
C LEU A 35 -5.67 -8.35 -2.02
N PHE A 36 -6.18 -8.76 -0.85
CA PHE A 36 -6.91 -7.92 0.12
C PHE A 36 -6.01 -7.57 1.30
N SER A 37 -4.71 -7.34 1.04
CA SER A 37 -3.80 -6.86 2.09
C SER A 37 -4.51 -5.74 2.83
N ALA A 38 -4.57 -5.83 4.15
CA ALA A 38 -5.39 -4.96 4.99
C ALA A 38 -5.22 -3.47 4.64
N ALA A 39 -4.02 -3.10 4.20
CA ALA A 39 -3.66 -1.75 3.79
C ALA A 39 -4.55 -1.18 2.66
N PRO A 40 -4.62 -1.74 1.43
CA PRO A 40 -5.48 -1.21 0.37
C PRO A 40 -6.98 -1.14 0.74
N SER A 41 -7.55 -2.15 1.41
CA SER A 41 -8.98 -2.11 1.81
C SER A 41 -9.27 -1.02 2.84
N VAL A 42 -8.42 -0.90 3.86
CA VAL A 42 -8.53 0.16 4.88
C VAL A 42 -8.32 1.54 4.26
N ALA A 43 -7.43 1.65 3.28
CA ALA A 43 -7.19 2.87 2.55
C ALA A 43 -8.46 3.28 1.75
N VAL A 44 -9.09 2.37 1.00
CA VAL A 44 -10.34 2.65 0.28
C VAL A 44 -11.49 3.01 1.23
N ALA A 45 -11.62 2.31 2.36
CA ALA A 45 -12.61 2.64 3.40
C ALA A 45 -12.36 4.04 3.99
N SER A 46 -11.10 4.41 4.20
CA SER A 46 -10.72 5.75 4.68
C SER A 46 -11.00 6.82 3.64
N LEU A 47 -10.81 6.51 2.36
CA LEU A 47 -11.15 7.41 1.24
C LEU A 47 -12.67 7.64 1.20
N LEU A 48 -13.47 6.59 1.32
CA LEU A 48 -14.94 6.69 1.37
C LEU A 48 -15.40 7.57 2.54
N MET A 49 -14.85 7.37 3.73
CA MET A 49 -15.14 8.24 4.88
C MET A 49 -14.72 9.68 4.63
N THR A 50 -13.60 9.90 3.95
CA THR A 50 -13.14 11.25 3.58
C THR A 50 -14.12 11.91 2.60
N VAL A 51 -14.66 11.17 1.62
CA VAL A 51 -15.72 11.67 0.72
C VAL A 51 -16.96 12.07 1.51
N LEU A 52 -17.40 11.21 2.43
CA LEU A 52 -18.61 11.45 3.22
C LEU A 52 -18.48 12.65 4.17
N LEU A 53 -17.29 12.87 4.74
CA LEU A 53 -17.05 13.91 5.76
C LEU A 53 -16.57 15.25 5.17
N LYS A 54 -15.74 15.23 4.13
CA LYS A 54 -15.08 16.42 3.57
C LYS A 54 -15.52 16.77 2.15
N GLY A 55 -16.39 15.96 1.54
CA GLY A 55 -16.82 16.12 0.16
C GLY A 55 -15.77 15.70 -0.88
N SER A 56 -16.19 15.66 -2.14
CA SER A 56 -15.37 15.15 -3.26
C SER A 56 -14.12 15.99 -3.53
N ALA A 57 -14.20 17.31 -3.38
CA ALA A 57 -13.09 18.24 -3.65
C ALA A 57 -11.88 18.00 -2.73
N GLY A 58 -12.10 17.69 -1.45
CA GLY A 58 -11.03 17.38 -0.49
C GLY A 58 -10.43 15.97 -0.65
N THR A 59 -11.04 15.13 -1.49
CA THR A 59 -10.66 13.71 -1.64
C THR A 59 -9.75 13.47 -2.84
N VAL A 60 -9.83 14.31 -3.88
CA VAL A 60 -9.01 14.22 -5.09
C VAL A 60 -7.51 13.98 -4.83
N PRO A 61 -6.83 14.72 -3.93
CA PRO A 61 -5.39 14.50 -3.70
C PRO A 61 -5.10 13.13 -3.06
N TYR A 62 -5.98 12.63 -2.19
CA TYR A 62 -5.83 11.31 -1.57
C TYR A 62 -6.02 10.19 -2.60
N ALA A 63 -7.02 10.32 -3.47
CA ALA A 63 -7.27 9.37 -4.55
C ALA A 63 -6.11 9.33 -5.56
N ARG A 64 -5.54 10.49 -5.93
CA ARG A 64 -4.36 10.56 -6.81
C ARG A 64 -3.14 9.89 -6.18
N GLY A 65 -2.89 10.13 -4.89
CA GLY A 65 -1.78 9.47 -4.17
C GLY A 65 -1.93 7.95 -4.15
N MET A 66 -3.16 7.44 -3.96
CA MET A 66 -3.44 6.00 -4.02
C MET A 66 -3.19 5.40 -5.40
N LEU A 67 -3.57 6.09 -6.48
CA LEU A 67 -3.31 5.64 -7.86
C LEU A 67 -1.82 5.61 -8.20
N ILE A 68 -1.07 6.62 -7.75
CA ILE A 68 0.39 6.67 -7.93
C ILE A 68 1.06 5.52 -7.16
N GLY A 69 0.63 5.28 -5.92
CA GLY A 69 1.13 4.18 -5.09
C GLY A 69 0.80 2.80 -5.65
N SER A 70 -0.40 2.62 -6.23
CA SER A 70 -0.79 1.35 -6.84
C SER A 70 -0.01 1.06 -8.12
N ALA A 71 0.24 2.08 -8.95
CA ALA A 71 1.11 1.96 -10.12
C ALA A 71 2.55 1.55 -9.72
N GLY A 72 3.08 2.14 -8.65
CA GLY A 72 4.35 1.71 -8.07
C GLY A 72 4.32 0.24 -7.62
N MET A 73 3.22 -0.20 -6.97
CA MET A 73 3.08 -1.57 -6.48
C MET A 73 3.02 -2.59 -7.62
N ILE A 74 2.39 -2.26 -8.75
CA ILE A 74 2.41 -3.09 -9.95
C ILE A 74 3.85 -3.25 -10.46
N ALA A 75 4.61 -2.15 -10.51
CA ALA A 75 6.03 -2.22 -10.91
C ALA A 75 6.87 -3.06 -9.95
N TYR A 76 6.63 -2.97 -8.63
CA TYR A 76 7.24 -3.84 -7.62
C TYR A 76 6.92 -5.32 -7.88
N CYS A 77 5.65 -5.65 -8.13
CA CYS A 77 5.23 -7.02 -8.39
C CYS A 77 5.87 -7.57 -9.67
N LEU A 78 5.93 -6.79 -10.75
CA LEU A 78 6.57 -7.20 -11.99
C LEU A 78 8.09 -7.36 -11.83
N ALA A 79 8.74 -6.41 -11.15
CA ALA A 79 10.16 -6.47 -10.85
C ALA A 79 10.49 -7.70 -9.99
N SER A 80 9.73 -7.96 -8.92
CA SER A 80 9.96 -9.11 -8.04
C SER A 80 9.79 -10.45 -8.76
N LEU A 81 8.78 -10.59 -9.63
CA LEU A 81 8.62 -11.80 -10.46
C LEU A 81 9.83 -12.06 -11.36
N TYR A 82 10.40 -11.01 -11.96
CA TYR A 82 11.55 -11.15 -12.86
C TYR A 82 12.88 -11.32 -12.10
N LEU A 83 13.03 -10.64 -10.97
CA LEU A 83 14.30 -10.47 -10.29
C LEU A 83 14.55 -11.53 -9.22
N ILE A 84 13.51 -12.10 -8.62
CA ILE A 84 13.64 -13.24 -7.69
C ILE A 84 14.07 -14.51 -8.43
N ASP A 85 13.67 -14.68 -9.68
CA ASP A 85 14.07 -15.83 -10.51
C ASP A 85 15.56 -15.75 -10.91
N ARG A 86 16.11 -14.53 -11.02
CA ARG A 86 17.49 -14.28 -11.47
C ARG A 86 18.49 -14.02 -10.34
N LEU A 87 18.05 -13.51 -9.20
CA LEU A 87 18.90 -13.10 -8.08
C LEU A 87 18.33 -13.67 -6.77
N HIS A 88 19.21 -14.06 -5.84
CA HIS A 88 18.82 -14.52 -4.50
C HIS A 88 17.73 -13.61 -3.87
N ALA A 89 16.75 -14.23 -3.20
CA ALA A 89 15.52 -13.61 -2.71
C ALA A 89 15.69 -12.28 -1.94
N LEU A 90 16.83 -12.10 -1.26
CA LEU A 90 17.16 -10.87 -0.55
C LEU A 90 17.45 -9.69 -1.52
N LEU A 91 18.29 -9.90 -2.53
CA LEU A 91 18.64 -8.85 -3.49
C LEU A 91 17.46 -8.52 -4.40
N GLY A 92 16.69 -9.54 -4.80
CA GLY A 92 15.47 -9.37 -5.58
C GLY A 92 14.46 -8.47 -4.87
N SER A 93 14.29 -8.63 -3.55
CA SER A 93 13.37 -7.82 -2.75
C SER A 93 13.84 -6.37 -2.58
N ILE A 94 15.14 -6.14 -2.34
CA ILE A 94 15.72 -4.79 -2.17
C ILE A 94 15.63 -4.00 -3.48
N LEU A 95 15.97 -4.61 -4.61
CA LEU A 95 15.89 -3.96 -5.93
C LEU A 95 14.44 -3.71 -6.36
N SER A 96 13.50 -4.59 -5.98
CA SER A 96 12.08 -4.37 -6.22
C SER A 96 11.57 -3.14 -5.45
N TRP A 97 12.06 -2.92 -4.22
CA TRP A 97 11.78 -1.70 -3.46
C TRP A 97 12.27 -0.43 -4.16
N LEU A 98 13.43 -0.48 -4.84
CA LEU A 98 13.93 0.62 -5.64
C LEU A 98 13.08 0.87 -6.89
N ALA A 99 12.59 -0.19 -7.54
CA ALA A 99 11.64 -0.07 -8.65
C ALA A 99 10.33 0.60 -8.21
N TRP A 100 9.81 0.25 -7.03
CA TRP A 100 8.66 0.91 -6.43
C TRP A 100 8.90 2.41 -6.21
N LEU A 101 10.01 2.77 -5.56
CA LEU A 101 10.37 4.17 -5.31
C LEU A 101 10.59 4.97 -6.60
N MET A 102 11.22 4.39 -7.61
CA MET A 102 11.42 5.06 -8.90
C MET A 102 10.10 5.34 -9.61
N VAL A 103 9.20 4.36 -9.66
CA VAL A 103 7.91 4.51 -10.37
C VAL A 103 6.99 5.43 -9.59
N ALA A 104 6.81 5.21 -8.29
CA ALA A 104 5.96 6.05 -7.46
C ALA A 104 6.50 7.48 -7.37
N GLY A 105 7.81 7.65 -7.19
CA GLY A 105 8.47 8.96 -7.15
C GLY A 105 8.41 9.69 -8.49
N GLY A 106 8.65 8.98 -9.61
CA GLY A 106 8.56 9.55 -10.96
C GLY A 106 7.14 10.01 -11.30
N LEU A 107 6.14 9.16 -11.03
CA LEU A 107 4.73 9.53 -11.21
C LEU A 107 4.31 10.68 -10.29
N TYR A 108 4.76 10.71 -9.05
CA TYR A 108 4.47 11.80 -8.12
C TYR A 108 5.08 13.14 -8.60
N LEU A 109 6.30 13.12 -9.14
CA LEU A 109 6.94 14.32 -9.71
C LEU A 109 6.29 14.77 -11.03
N MET A 110 5.73 13.83 -11.82
CA MET A 110 5.03 14.16 -13.07
C MET A 110 3.60 14.67 -12.83
N LEU A 111 2.85 14.10 -11.88
CA LEU A 111 1.47 14.48 -11.56
C LEU A 111 1.35 15.56 -10.48
N GLY A 112 2.41 15.80 -9.70
CA GLY A 112 2.49 16.79 -8.64
C GLY A 112 2.91 18.19 -9.09
N ARG A 113 3.05 18.41 -10.39
CA ARG A 113 3.11 19.74 -11.03
C ARG A 113 1.71 20.20 -11.41
#